data_AF-A0A7R9EAG5-F1
#
_entry.id   AF-A0A7R9EAG5-F1
#
_cell.length_a   1.000
_cell.length_b   1.000
_cell.length_c   1.000
_cell.angle_alpha   90.00
_cell.angle_beta   90.00
_cell.angle_gamma   90.00
#
_symmetry.space_group_name_H-M   'P 1'
#
loop_
_entity.id
_entity.type
_entity.pdbx_description
1 polymer ?
#
loop_
_entity_poly.entity_id
_entity_poly.type
_entity_poly.pdbx_seq_one_letter_code
_entity_poly.pdbx_strand_id
1 'polypeptide(L)' 'MGDNEEGKFEMLKAMYDFKATFAKTLSFHENDIFILHHANTKNRNWWQVVNSLGQVGYVPSNYVTPVKVKHL' A
#
# COMPACT_ATOMS: atom_id res chain seq x y z
N MET A 1 15.32 14.71 23.11
CA MET A 1 13.96 14.81 22.52
C MET A 1 14.14 14.39 21.08
N GLY A 2 13.93 13.10 20.83
CA GLY A 2 14.25 12.48 19.54
C GLY A 2 13.19 12.84 18.51
N ASP A 3 13.66 13.50 17.46
CA ASP A 3 13.17 13.50 16.08
C ASP A 3 11.69 13.13 15.88
N ASN A 4 10.87 14.17 15.68
CA ASN A 4 9.57 14.06 15.02
C ASN A 4 9.80 13.52 13.59
N GLU A 5 9.68 12.20 13.39
CA GLU A 5 9.42 11.62 12.08
C GLU A 5 8.00 11.99 11.65
N GLU A 6 7.81 13.22 11.17
CA GLU A 6 6.56 13.64 10.54
C GLU A 6 6.30 12.81 9.28
N GLY A 7 5.55 11.72 9.46
CA GLY A 7 4.43 11.32 8.60
C GLY A 7 4.70 11.27 7.10
N LYS A 8 5.82 10.69 6.66
CA LYS A 8 6.01 10.41 5.23
C LYS A 8 5.13 9.23 4.82
N PHE A 9 3.87 9.52 4.48
CA PHE A 9 2.96 8.55 3.89
C PHE A 9 3.42 8.26 2.45
N GLU A 10 3.80 7.01 2.18
CA GLU A 10 4.13 6.56 0.84
C GLU A 10 2.85 6.15 0.11
N MET A 11 2.59 6.77 -1.04
CA MET A 11 1.46 6.41 -1.89
C MET A 11 1.87 5.30 -2.84
N LEU A 12 0.99 4.32 -2.99
CA LEU A 12 1.18 3.18 -3.87
C LEU A 12 0.08 3.15 -4.93
N LYS A 13 0.42 2.73 -6.15
CA LYS A 13 -0.52 2.48 -7.23
C LYS A 13 -0.52 1.00 -7.59
N ALA A 14 -1.69 0.40 -7.72
CA ALA A 14 -1.87 -0.94 -8.28
C ALA A 14 -1.41 -0.98 -9.74
N MET A 15 -0.56 -1.96 -10.06
CA MET A 15 -0.08 -2.23 -11.42
C MET A 15 -0.96 -3.23 -12.15
N TYR A 16 -1.77 -4.02 -11.42
CA TYR A 16 -2.61 -5.09 -11.95
C TYR A 16 -3.85 -5.27 -11.07
N ASP A 17 -4.87 -5.94 -11.60
CA ASP A 17 -6.00 -6.41 -10.81
C ASP A 17 -5.57 -7.51 -9.82
N PHE A 18 -6.18 -7.52 -8.64
CA PHE A 18 -5.97 -8.55 -7.63
C PHE A 18 -7.28 -8.91 -6.95
N LYS A 19 -7.58 -10.22 -6.92
CA LYS A 19 -8.74 -10.76 -6.21
C LYS A 19 -8.27 -11.42 -4.92
N ALA A 20 -8.64 -10.85 -3.78
CA ALA A 20 -8.34 -11.39 -2.47
C ALA A 20 -8.96 -12.78 -2.28
N THR A 21 -8.15 -13.72 -1.82
CA THR A 21 -8.57 -15.07 -1.41
C THR A 21 -8.46 -15.28 0.10
N PHE A 22 -7.80 -14.36 0.81
CA PHE A 22 -7.58 -14.44 2.26
C PHE A 22 -8.35 -13.33 2.98
N ALA A 23 -8.89 -13.63 4.16
CA ALA A 23 -9.78 -12.74 4.91
C ALA A 23 -9.16 -11.38 5.33
N LYS A 24 -7.83 -11.25 5.29
CA LYS A 24 -7.12 -10.00 5.64
C LYS A 24 -6.56 -9.24 4.42
N THR A 25 -6.75 -9.75 3.21
CA THR A 25 -6.25 -9.13 1.97
C THR A 25 -7.35 -8.31 1.30
N LEU A 26 -6.97 -7.22 0.64
CA LEU A 26 -7.90 -6.38 -0.11
C LEU A 26 -7.93 -6.81 -1.58
N SER A 27 -9.12 -6.90 -2.17
CA SER A 27 -9.27 -6.93 -3.63
C SER A 27 -9.15 -5.52 -4.18
N PHE A 28 -8.57 -5.37 -5.36
CA PHE A 28 -8.38 -4.08 -6.02
C PHE A 28 -8.22 -4.23 -7.54
N HIS A 29 -8.36 -3.12 -8.25
CA HIS A 29 -8.16 -3.04 -9.69
C HIS A 29 -6.86 -2.31 -10.04
N GLU A 30 -6.38 -2.49 -11.27
CA GLU A 30 -5.30 -1.69 -11.82
C GLU A 30 -5.59 -0.19 -11.65
N ASN A 31 -4.56 0.56 -11.28
CA ASN A 31 -4.58 2.00 -11.01
C ASN A 31 -5.27 2.43 -9.70
N ASP A 32 -5.77 1.51 -8.87
CA ASP A 32 -6.18 1.83 -7.50
C ASP A 32 -5.02 2.41 -6.70
N ILE A 33 -5.33 3.37 -5.83
CA ILE A 33 -4.35 4.07 -4.99
C ILE A 33 -4.49 3.64 -3.54
N PHE A 34 -3.34 3.43 -2.90
CA PHE A 34 -3.25 3.13 -1.48
C PHE A 34 -2.27 4.03 -0.76
N ILE A 35 -2.47 4.17 0.54
CA ILE A 35 -1.47 4.71 1.44
C ILE A 35 -0.79 3.53 2.14
N LEU A 36 0.53 3.46 2.06
CA LEU A 36 1.32 2.48 2.79
C LEU A 36 1.19 2.76 4.30
N HIS A 37 0.63 1.79 5.03
CA HIS A 37 0.47 1.87 6.47
C HIS A 37 1.64 1.19 7.19
N HIS A 38 2.04 -0.01 6.75
CA HIS A 38 3.17 -0.72 7.32
C HIS A 38 3.81 -1.69 6.31
N ALA A 39 5.10 -1.48 6.01
CA ALA A 39 5.90 -2.37 5.14
C ALA A 39 6.69 -3.45 5.90
N ASN A 40 6.93 -3.28 7.22
CA ASN A 40 7.70 -4.23 8.03
C ASN A 40 6.79 -5.30 8.68
N THR A 41 6.09 -6.04 7.83
CA THR A 41 5.35 -7.22 8.28
C THR A 41 6.32 -8.41 8.25
N LYS A 42 6.09 -9.44 9.08
CA LYS A 42 6.90 -10.68 9.07
C LYS A 42 7.01 -11.32 7.68
N ASN A 43 6.11 -10.94 6.75
CA ASN A 43 6.05 -11.40 5.39
C ASN A 43 6.41 -10.25 4.43
N ARG A 44 7.67 -10.20 3.97
CA ARG A 44 8.16 -9.14 3.04
C ARG A 44 7.37 -9.01 1.73
N ASN A 45 6.56 -10.01 1.38
CA ASN A 45 5.75 -10.05 0.17
C ASN A 45 4.38 -9.37 0.33
N TRP A 46 3.98 -9.00 1.56
CA TRP A 46 2.67 -8.42 1.85
C TRP A 46 2.81 -7.14 2.64
N TRP A 47 2.28 -6.06 2.09
CA TRP A 47 2.26 -4.75 2.72
C TRP A 47 0.88 -4.43 3.24
N GLN A 48 0.84 -3.84 4.44
CA GLN A 48 -0.41 -3.34 4.99
C GLN A 48 -0.64 -1.93 4.47
N VAL A 49 -1.82 -1.70 3.91
CA VAL A 49 -2.19 -0.44 3.27
C VAL A 49 -3.59 0.01 3.68
N VAL A 50 -3.90 1.26 3.40
CA VAL A 50 -5.25 1.83 3.51
C VAL A 50 -5.74 2.18 2.11
N ASN A 51 -6.93 1.71 1.73
CA ASN A 51 -7.55 2.08 0.45
C ASN A 51 -8.35 3.40 0.56
N SER A 52 -8.89 3.86 -0.56
CA SER A 52 -9.70 5.09 -0.65
C SER A 52 -10.98 5.07 0.18
N LEU A 53 -11.47 3.89 0.58
CA LEU A 53 -12.61 3.70 1.47
C LEU A 53 -12.23 3.71 2.95
N GLY A 54 -10.95 3.94 3.28
CA GLY A 54 -10.44 3.89 4.65
C GLY A 54 -10.27 2.47 5.20
N GLN A 55 -10.37 1.44 4.35
CA GLN A 55 -10.21 0.04 4.77
C GLN A 55 -8.74 -0.33 4.85
N VAL A 56 -8.37 -0.95 5.95
CA VAL A 56 -7.01 -1.45 6.18
C VAL A 56 -6.92 -2.92 5.81
N GLY A 57 -5.94 -3.29 5.01
CA GLY A 57 -5.67 -4.70 4.71
C GLY A 57 -4.34 -4.91 4.00
N TYR A 58 -4.08 -6.15 3.60
CA TYR A 58 -2.81 -6.54 2.97
C TYR A 58 -2.93 -6.61 1.45
N VAL A 59 -1.90 -6.13 0.77
CA VAL A 59 -1.71 -6.24 -0.69
C VAL A 59 -0.36 -6.88 -1.01
N PRO A 60 -0.22 -7.60 -2.15
CA PRO A 60 1.06 -8.14 -2.59
C PRO A 60 1.99 -6.99 -2.98
N SER A 61 3.20 -6.95 -2.44
CA SER A 61 4.16 -5.86 -2.72
C SER A 61 4.60 -5.80 -4.20
N ASN A 62 4.58 -6.92 -4.91
CA ASN A 62 4.89 -7.00 -6.34
C ASN A 62 3.74 -6.57 -7.27
N TYR A 63 2.56 -6.24 -6.72
CA TYR A 63 1.40 -5.77 -7.47
C TYR A 63 1.24 -4.25 -7.40
N VAL A 64 2.09 -3.58 -6.64
CA VAL A 64 1.99 -2.15 -6.38
C VAL A 64 3.33 -1.46 -6.61
N THR A 65 3.29 -0.20 -7.01
CA THR A 65 4.50 0.64 -7.17
C THR A 65 4.35 1.95 -6.40
N PRO A 66 5.42 2.49 -5.82
CA PRO A 66 5.42 3.85 -5.28
C PRO A 66 5.04 4.88 -6.34
N VAL A 67 4.15 5.79 -5.97
CA VAL A 67 3.80 6.95 -6.78
C VAL A 67 4.90 7.98 -6.61
N LYS A 68 5.77 8.12 -7.60
CA LYS A 68 6.78 9.17 -7.65
C LYS A 68 6.21 10.38 -8.39
N VAL A 69 6.03 11.49 -7.70
CA VAL A 69 5.73 12.76 -8.35
C VAL A 69 7.01 13.25 -9.03
N LYS A 70 7.07 13.20 -10.37
CA LYS A 70 8.14 13.86 -11.10
C LYS A 70 7.82 15.36 -11.12
N HIS A 71 8.70 16.18 -10.53
CA HIS A 71 8.68 17.61 -10.79
C HIS A 71 9.07 17.81 -12.26
N LEU A 72 8.21 18.51 -13.02
CA LEU A 72 8.46 18.91 -14.40
C LEU A 72 9.34 20.15 -14.45
#